data_AF-A0A7S1C7I6-F1
#
_entry.id   AF-A0A7S1C7I6-F1
#
_cell.length_a   1.000
_cell.length_b   1.000
_cell.length_c   1.000
_cell.angle_alpha   90.00
_cell.angle_beta   90.00
_cell.angle_gamma   90.00
#
_symmetry.space_group_name_H-M   'P 1'
#
loop_
_entity.id
_entity.type
_entity.pdbx_description
1 polymer ?
#
loop_
_entity_poly.entity_id
_entity_poly.type
_entity_poly.pdbx_seq_one_letter_code
_entity_poly.pdbx_strand_id
1 'polypeptide(L)'
;ARDVDDAKSSIAELFRTVQDIKRKAEDSERMVEDICADIRQLDTAKKHLTTTIATIQHLNMLVTGVDRLQEYADKRQYEDAAQLLDAVTQLFTHFEDYEDVPKIEELTETVAQIKRSLRRQIFEDFDTLTEVSAQEAGAADSDEDGPDSSSLEILRHACAVVDALPPDVRQALTRQFCAKQLRRYDTTFAGEDGQDLDAVRRRYAWFRRTLRDVELRFVPVLPAHWNIPHRLCVAFAERTRDAIMAILNQYDSPDAAPAEPLVRALTHTLSFEAEMAARFERRETEA
;
A
#
# COMPACT_ATOMS: atom_id res chain seq x y z
N ALA A 1 -13.63 -79.84 58.23
CA ALA A 1 -12.33 -79.29 58.70
C ALA A 1 -11.32 -79.24 57.56
N ARG A 2 -11.11 -80.35 56.83
CA ARG A 2 -10.22 -80.42 55.66
C ARG A 2 -10.59 -79.43 54.54
N ASP A 3 -11.87 -79.36 54.17
CA ASP A 3 -12.37 -78.42 53.15
C ASP A 3 -12.19 -76.94 53.52
N VAL A 4 -12.12 -76.62 54.81
CA VAL A 4 -11.94 -75.24 55.30
C VAL A 4 -10.46 -74.85 55.24
N ASP A 5 -9.54 -75.81 55.46
CA ASP A 5 -8.10 -75.59 55.32
C ASP A 5 -7.68 -75.52 53.85
N ASP A 6 -8.27 -76.36 52.99
CA ASP A 6 -8.08 -76.30 51.54
C ASP A 6 -8.60 -74.96 50.98
N ALA A 7 -9.78 -74.50 51.42
CA ALA A 7 -10.30 -73.18 51.03
C ALA A 7 -9.40 -72.03 51.52
N LYS A 8 -8.83 -72.10 52.73
CA LYS A 8 -7.87 -71.10 53.23
C LYS A 8 -6.57 -71.09 52.43
N SER A 9 -6.08 -72.26 52.03
CA SER A 9 -4.91 -72.40 51.17
C SER A 9 -5.15 -71.76 49.80
N SER A 10 -6.28 -72.07 49.15
CA SER A 10 -6.64 -71.47 47.87
C SER A 10 -6.85 -69.94 47.94
N ILE A 11 -7.38 -69.42 49.05
CA ILE A 11 -7.50 -67.97 49.27
C ILE A 11 -6.12 -67.31 49.39
N ALA A 12 -5.17 -67.94 50.10
CA ALA A 12 -3.80 -67.43 50.22
C ALA A 12 -3.06 -67.45 48.87
N GLU A 13 -3.32 -68.47 48.05
CA GLU A 13 -2.77 -68.58 46.71
C GLU A 13 -3.35 -67.53 45.76
N LEU A 14 -4.67 -67.26 45.84
CA LEU A 14 -5.35 -66.16 45.16
C LEU A 14 -4.79 -64.79 45.56
N PHE A 15 -4.54 -64.57 46.85
CA PHE A 15 -3.99 -63.31 47.33
C PHE A 15 -2.57 -63.07 46.78
N ARG A 16 -1.75 -64.14 46.69
CA ARG A 16 -0.45 -64.09 46.01
C ARG A 16 -0.58 -63.77 44.53
N THR A 17 -1.49 -64.44 43.82
CA THR A 17 -1.69 -64.18 42.38
C THR A 17 -2.18 -62.76 42.13
N VAL A 18 -3.10 -62.24 42.94
CA VAL A 18 -3.56 -60.85 42.86
C VAL A 18 -2.42 -59.87 43.15
N GLN A 19 -1.57 -60.16 44.14
CA GLN A 19 -0.42 -59.31 44.46
C GLN A 19 0.63 -59.32 43.33
N ASP A 20 0.87 -60.47 42.70
CA ASP A 20 1.75 -60.59 41.54
C ASP A 20 1.18 -59.89 40.30
N ILE A 21 -0.13 -59.98 40.06
CA ILE A 21 -0.81 -59.23 38.98
C ILE A 21 -0.70 -57.74 39.23
N LYS A 22 -0.94 -57.28 40.46
CA LYS A 22 -0.80 -55.86 40.83
C LYS A 22 0.62 -55.35 40.59
N ARG A 23 1.64 -56.10 41.03
CA ARG A 23 3.04 -55.73 40.81
C ARG A 23 3.39 -55.69 39.32
N LYS A 24 2.97 -56.69 38.54
CA LYS A 24 3.15 -56.68 37.08
C LYS A 24 2.42 -55.51 36.41
N ALA A 25 1.24 -55.13 36.90
CA ALA A 25 0.49 -54.00 36.39
C ALA A 25 1.21 -52.67 36.70
N GLU A 26 1.72 -52.48 37.92
CA GLU A 26 2.53 -51.30 38.30
C GLU A 26 3.83 -51.22 37.49
N ASP A 27 4.53 -52.35 37.28
CA ASP A 27 5.72 -52.40 36.43
C ASP A 27 5.36 -52.09 34.96
N SER A 28 4.21 -52.56 34.47
CA SER A 28 3.73 -52.24 33.11
C SER A 28 3.32 -50.77 32.95
N GLU A 29 2.70 -50.18 33.99
CA GLU A 29 2.32 -48.76 34.00
C GLU A 29 3.56 -47.87 33.92
N ARG A 30 4.58 -48.12 34.74
CA ARG A 30 5.85 -47.38 34.69
C ARG A 30 6.53 -47.52 33.33
N MET A 31 6.57 -48.73 32.78
CA MET A 31 7.13 -48.96 31.45
C MET A 31 6.40 -48.15 30.37
N VAL A 32 5.06 -48.07 30.43
CA VAL A 32 4.27 -47.27 29.48
C VAL A 32 4.49 -45.77 29.70
N GLU A 33 4.61 -45.31 30.93
CA GLU A 33 4.89 -43.91 31.25
C GLU A 33 6.23 -43.45 30.68
N ASP A 34 7.28 -44.28 30.82
CA ASP A 34 8.60 -44.04 30.23
C ASP A 34 8.51 -43.96 28.69
N ILE A 35 7.80 -44.91 28.05
CA ILE A 35 7.59 -44.90 26.59
C ILE A 35 6.84 -43.61 26.17
N CYS A 36 5.83 -43.19 26.91
CA CYS A 36 5.10 -41.95 26.61
C CYS A 36 5.98 -40.70 26.79
N ALA A 37 6.89 -40.68 27.76
CA ALA A 37 7.84 -39.59 27.94
C ALA A 37 8.80 -39.49 26.74
N ASP A 38 9.34 -40.61 26.28
CA ASP A 38 10.22 -40.69 25.11
C ASP A 38 9.50 -40.24 23.82
N ILE A 39 8.25 -40.67 23.62
CA ILE A 39 7.44 -40.24 22.46
C ILE A 39 7.25 -38.72 22.47
N ARG A 40 6.96 -38.12 23.63
CA ARG A 40 6.80 -36.66 23.74
C ARG A 40 8.10 -35.91 23.44
N GLN A 41 9.24 -36.43 23.89
CA GLN A 41 10.54 -35.84 23.58
C GLN A 41 10.82 -35.91 22.06
N LEU A 42 10.54 -37.06 21.44
CA LEU A 42 10.69 -37.24 19.99
C LEU A 42 9.77 -36.30 19.20
N ASP A 43 8.51 -36.14 19.63
CA ASP A 43 7.56 -35.22 19.00
C ASP A 43 8.02 -33.76 19.12
N THR A 44 8.54 -33.38 20.28
CA THR A 44 9.11 -32.05 20.51
C THR A 44 10.30 -31.81 19.60
N ALA A 45 11.22 -32.78 19.51
CA ALA A 45 12.37 -32.71 18.62
C ALA A 45 11.94 -32.63 17.14
N LYS A 46 10.97 -33.44 16.73
CA LYS A 46 10.40 -33.42 15.37
C LYS A 46 9.77 -32.07 15.05
N LYS A 47 9.01 -31.49 15.99
CA LYS A 47 8.40 -30.16 15.82
C LYS A 47 9.47 -29.10 15.66
N HIS A 48 10.47 -29.07 16.55
CA HIS A 48 11.57 -28.11 16.48
C HIS A 48 12.35 -28.24 15.16
N LEU A 49 12.69 -29.46 14.73
CA LEU A 49 13.37 -29.69 13.46
C LEU A 49 12.53 -29.22 12.27
N THR A 50 11.23 -29.52 12.27
CA THR A 50 10.31 -29.10 11.21
C THR A 50 10.23 -27.58 11.13
N THR A 51 10.09 -26.90 12.27
CA THR A 51 10.09 -25.43 12.36
C THR A 51 11.42 -24.86 11.86
N THR A 52 12.55 -25.40 12.29
CA THR A 52 13.89 -24.95 11.83
C THR A 52 14.08 -25.13 10.33
N ILE A 53 13.61 -26.24 9.75
CA ILE A 53 13.68 -26.46 8.30
C ILE A 53 12.83 -25.40 7.57
N ALA A 54 11.61 -25.13 8.05
CA ALA A 54 10.73 -24.13 7.46
C ALA A 54 11.31 -22.71 7.55
N THR A 55 11.89 -22.32 8.69
CA THR A 55 12.51 -21.00 8.85
C THR A 55 13.73 -20.83 7.94
N ILE A 56 14.56 -21.87 7.78
CA ILE A 56 15.68 -21.85 6.83
C ILE A 56 15.19 -21.75 5.39
N GLN A 57 14.11 -22.45 5.03
CA GLN A 57 13.51 -22.35 3.69
C GLN A 57 12.98 -20.94 3.42
N HIS A 58 12.25 -20.35 4.37
CA HIS A 58 11.77 -18.96 4.24
C HIS A 58 12.92 -17.96 4.17
N LEU A 59 14.02 -18.18 4.90
CA LEU A 59 15.20 -17.31 4.85
C LEU A 59 15.87 -17.40 3.47
N ASN A 60 15.99 -18.60 2.91
CA ASN A 60 16.52 -18.78 1.55
C ASN A 60 15.62 -18.09 0.51
N MET A 61 14.30 -18.25 0.63
CA MET A 61 13.34 -17.54 -0.20
C MET A 61 13.48 -16.02 -0.07
N LEU A 62 13.68 -15.50 1.15
CA LEU A 62 13.87 -14.09 1.40
C LEU A 62 15.14 -13.56 0.74
N VAL A 63 16.29 -14.20 0.95
CA VAL A 63 17.57 -13.79 0.32
C VAL A 63 17.44 -13.80 -1.20
N THR A 64 16.95 -14.89 -1.78
CA THR A 64 16.75 -15.00 -3.23
C THR A 64 15.74 -13.97 -3.75
N GLY A 65 14.71 -13.68 -2.97
CA GLY A 65 13.69 -12.67 -3.29
C GLY A 65 14.25 -11.25 -3.28
N VAL A 66 15.09 -10.90 -2.31
CA VAL A 66 15.75 -9.59 -2.24
C VAL A 66 16.72 -9.41 -3.41
N ASP A 67 17.51 -10.44 -3.75
CA ASP A 67 18.44 -10.39 -4.89
C ASP A 67 17.69 -10.17 -6.22
N ARG A 68 16.60 -10.90 -6.44
CA ARG A 68 15.74 -10.72 -7.63
C ARG A 68 15.04 -9.37 -7.64
N LEU A 69 14.59 -8.89 -6.48
CA LEU A 69 13.94 -7.58 -6.36
C LEU A 69 14.91 -6.46 -6.73
N GLN A 70 16.17 -6.56 -6.32
CA GLN A 70 17.24 -5.66 -6.75
C GLN A 70 17.42 -5.70 -8.27
N GLU A 71 17.49 -6.89 -8.87
CA GLU A 71 17.62 -7.03 -10.33
C GLU A 71 16.44 -6.42 -11.10
N TYR A 72 15.20 -6.65 -10.65
CA TYR A 72 14.00 -6.07 -11.26
C TYR A 72 13.94 -4.55 -11.08
N ALA A 73 14.36 -4.04 -9.92
CA ALA A 73 14.47 -2.61 -9.68
C ALA A 73 15.51 -1.95 -10.60
N ASP A 74 16.66 -2.59 -10.82
CA ASP A 74 17.71 -2.06 -11.69
C ASP A 74 17.31 -2.09 -13.18
N LYS A 75 16.52 -3.09 -13.59
CA LYS A 75 15.97 -3.20 -14.96
C LYS A 75 14.69 -2.38 -15.17
N ARG A 76 14.16 -1.70 -14.15
CA ARG A 76 12.89 -0.96 -14.17
C ARG A 76 11.68 -1.82 -14.58
N GLN A 77 11.70 -3.11 -14.22
CA GLN A 77 10.58 -4.02 -14.43
C GLN A 77 9.58 -3.86 -13.28
N TYR A 78 8.75 -2.82 -13.35
CA TYR A 78 7.88 -2.42 -12.25
C TYR A 78 6.81 -3.46 -11.90
N GLU A 79 6.31 -4.23 -12.86
CA GLU A 79 5.29 -5.26 -12.61
C GLU A 79 5.81 -6.36 -11.68
N ASP A 80 6.92 -6.98 -12.06
CA ASP A 80 7.55 -8.05 -11.30
C ASP A 80 8.08 -7.52 -9.95
N ALA A 81 8.62 -6.30 -9.94
CA ALA A 81 9.08 -5.65 -8.71
C ALA A 81 7.94 -5.44 -7.70
N ALA A 82 6.72 -5.09 -8.15
CA ALA A 82 5.58 -4.91 -7.26
C ALA A 82 5.17 -6.23 -6.57
N GLN A 83 5.05 -7.30 -7.36
CA GLN A 83 4.68 -8.63 -6.84
C GLN A 83 5.72 -9.17 -5.86
N LEU A 84 6.99 -9.02 -6.20
CA LEU A 84 8.08 -9.51 -5.37
C LEU A 84 8.26 -8.66 -4.10
N LEU A 85 8.01 -7.36 -4.17
CA LEU A 85 8.03 -6.48 -3.01
C LEU A 85 6.94 -6.84 -1.98
N ASP A 86 5.74 -7.19 -2.45
CA ASP A 86 4.65 -7.66 -1.60
C ASP A 86 5.01 -9.01 -0.97
N ALA A 87 5.49 -9.97 -1.77
CA ALA A 87 5.93 -11.28 -1.27
C ALA A 87 7.05 -11.17 -0.23
N VAL A 88 8.05 -10.32 -0.47
CA VAL A 88 9.15 -10.04 0.47
C VAL A 88 8.61 -9.40 1.75
N THR A 89 7.68 -8.45 1.65
CA THR A 89 7.06 -7.80 2.82
C THR A 89 6.26 -8.80 3.65
N GLN A 90 5.52 -9.72 3.02
CA GLN A 90 4.82 -10.81 3.71
C GLN A 90 5.82 -11.76 4.39
N LEU A 91 6.92 -12.11 3.74
CA LEU A 91 7.96 -12.96 4.35
C LEU A 91 8.57 -12.31 5.59
N PHE A 92 8.80 -10.99 5.60
CA PHE A 92 9.29 -10.30 6.80
C PHE A 92 8.36 -10.40 8.00
N THR A 93 7.03 -10.54 7.81
CA THR A 93 6.09 -10.73 8.94
C THR A 93 6.35 -12.04 9.69
N HIS A 94 6.90 -13.06 9.02
CA HIS A 94 7.31 -14.32 9.66
C HIS A 94 8.65 -14.23 10.39
N PHE A 95 9.38 -13.13 10.23
CA PHE A 95 10.70 -12.89 10.81
C PHE A 95 10.73 -11.79 11.87
N GLU A 96 9.57 -11.24 12.27
CA GLU A 96 9.46 -10.22 13.33
C GLU A 96 10.08 -10.70 14.67
N ASP A 97 9.92 -11.97 15.01
CA ASP A 97 10.52 -12.57 16.22
C ASP A 97 12.05 -12.77 16.11
N TYR A 98 12.64 -12.56 14.93
CA TYR A 98 14.05 -12.81 14.63
C TYR A 98 14.82 -11.53 14.25
N GLU A 99 14.28 -10.34 14.57
CA GLU A 99 14.92 -9.05 14.27
C GLU A 99 16.35 -8.93 14.82
N ASP A 100 16.65 -9.57 15.96
CA ASP A 100 17.98 -9.56 16.59
C ASP A 100 19.07 -10.30 15.79
N VAL A 101 18.69 -11.02 14.73
CA VAL A 101 19.66 -11.76 13.91
C VAL A 101 20.30 -10.78 12.91
N PRO A 102 21.65 -10.61 12.92
CA PRO A 102 22.33 -9.59 12.13
C PRO A 102 22.10 -9.75 10.62
N LYS A 103 21.85 -10.97 10.14
CA LYS A 103 21.55 -11.20 8.72
C LYS A 103 20.17 -10.68 8.32
N ILE A 104 19.19 -10.73 9.23
CA ILE A 104 17.84 -10.22 9.00
C ILE A 104 17.85 -8.69 9.05
N GLU A 105 18.63 -8.10 9.96
CA GLU A 105 18.87 -6.65 9.98
C GLU A 105 19.48 -6.16 8.65
N GLU A 106 20.54 -6.81 8.16
CA GLU A 106 21.15 -6.51 6.85
C GLU A 106 20.14 -6.62 5.69
N LEU A 107 19.32 -7.68 5.67
CA LEU A 107 18.28 -7.86 4.65
C LEU A 107 17.19 -6.78 4.74
N THR A 108 16.84 -6.36 5.94
CA THR A 108 15.86 -5.29 6.16
C THR A 108 16.41 -3.95 5.66
N GLU A 109 17.68 -3.66 5.91
CA GLU A 109 18.34 -2.45 5.43
C GLU A 109 18.45 -2.43 3.90
N THR A 110 18.86 -3.54 3.28
CA THR A 110 18.95 -3.64 1.82
C THR A 110 17.57 -3.45 1.16
N VAL A 111 16.51 -4.04 1.71
CA VAL A 111 15.14 -3.84 1.24
C VAL A 111 14.68 -2.40 1.42
N ALA A 112 15.02 -1.75 2.54
CA ALA A 112 14.74 -0.33 2.74
C ALA A 112 15.47 0.54 1.70
N GLN A 113 16.71 0.20 1.34
CA GLN A 113 17.47 0.89 0.29
C GLN A 113 16.82 0.68 -1.09
N ILE A 114 16.39 -0.54 -1.42
CA ILE A 114 15.66 -0.84 -2.66
C ILE A 114 14.36 -0.03 -2.72
N LYS A 115 13.56 -0.02 -1.65
CA LYS A 115 12.32 0.77 -1.54
C LYS A 115 12.58 2.26 -1.80
N ARG A 116 13.66 2.83 -1.24
CA ARG A 116 14.06 4.23 -1.50
C ARG A 116 14.49 4.45 -2.96
N SER A 117 15.25 3.52 -3.53
CA SER A 117 15.70 3.60 -4.94
C SER A 117 14.51 3.54 -5.90
N LEU A 118 13.62 2.55 -5.74
CA LEU A 118 12.39 2.40 -6.51
C LEU A 118 11.52 3.65 -6.40
N ARG A 119 11.33 4.19 -5.19
CA ARG A 119 10.59 5.44 -5.00
C ARG A 119 11.16 6.58 -5.85
N ARG A 120 12.48 6.78 -5.83
CA ARG A 120 13.11 7.85 -6.63
C ARG A 120 12.93 7.61 -8.13
N GLN A 121 13.22 6.40 -8.60
CA GLN A 121 13.09 6.06 -10.02
C GLN A 121 11.66 6.24 -10.53
N ILE A 122 10.67 5.77 -9.76
CA ILE A 122 9.26 5.93 -10.11
C ILE A 122 8.88 7.40 -10.15
N PHE A 123 9.35 8.22 -9.21
CA PHE A 123 9.04 9.65 -9.21
C PHE A 123 9.61 10.35 -10.45
N GLU A 124 10.85 10.04 -10.84
CA GLU A 124 11.49 10.57 -12.04
C GLU A 124 10.80 10.09 -13.33
N ASP A 125 10.50 8.79 -13.43
CA ASP A 125 9.82 8.22 -14.61
C ASP A 125 8.38 8.70 -14.74
N PHE A 126 7.66 8.76 -13.63
CA PHE A 126 6.31 9.28 -13.60
C PHE A 126 6.29 10.76 -14.03
N ASP A 127 7.29 11.55 -13.61
CA ASP A 127 7.41 12.94 -14.03
C ASP A 127 7.70 13.07 -15.53
N THR A 128 8.67 12.32 -16.05
CA THR A 128 9.07 12.38 -17.47
C THR A 128 7.97 11.86 -18.40
N LEU A 129 7.36 10.71 -18.09
CA LEU A 129 6.28 10.13 -18.89
C LEU A 129 5.01 10.99 -18.87
N THR A 130 4.71 11.65 -17.74
CA THR A 130 3.62 12.63 -17.66
C THR A 130 3.89 13.86 -18.52
N GLU A 131 5.15 14.29 -18.66
CA GLU A 131 5.54 15.42 -19.52
C GLU A 131 5.47 15.07 -21.01
N VAL A 132 6.01 13.90 -21.39
CA VAL A 132 5.98 13.40 -22.78
C VAL A 132 4.54 13.26 -23.27
N SER A 133 3.68 12.59 -22.50
CA SER A 133 2.26 12.48 -22.85
C SER A 133 1.54 13.85 -22.92
N ALA A 134 2.03 14.87 -22.22
CA ALA A 134 1.46 16.23 -22.28
C ALA A 134 1.93 17.05 -23.50
N GLN A 135 3.04 16.64 -24.14
CA GLN A 135 3.55 17.26 -25.37
C GLN A 135 2.94 16.61 -26.61
N GLU A 136 2.76 15.30 -26.60
CA GLU A 136 2.21 14.53 -27.74
C GLU A 136 0.73 14.88 -28.01
N ALA A 137 -0.05 15.18 -26.96
CA ALA A 137 -1.43 15.67 -27.11
C ALA A 137 -1.55 17.05 -27.80
N GLY A 138 -0.45 17.81 -27.93
CA GLY A 138 -0.40 19.06 -28.68
C GLY A 138 -0.14 18.89 -30.18
N ALA A 139 0.20 17.67 -30.63
CA ALA A 139 0.49 17.31 -32.01
C ALA A 139 -0.59 16.37 -32.56
N ALA A 140 -1.86 16.75 -32.41
CA ALA A 140 -2.99 15.99 -32.94
C ALA A 140 -3.17 16.26 -34.44
N ASP A 141 -2.36 15.62 -35.30
CA ASP A 141 -2.70 15.39 -36.71
C ASP A 141 -1.84 14.31 -37.39
N SER A 142 -1.74 13.13 -36.80
CA SER A 142 -1.28 11.95 -37.53
C SER A 142 -1.90 10.67 -36.97
N ASP A 143 -2.93 10.21 -37.68
CA ASP A 143 -3.50 8.87 -37.62
C ASP A 143 -2.43 7.82 -37.97
N GLU A 144 -1.67 7.30 -37.01
CA GLU A 144 -1.01 5.98 -37.11
C GLU A 144 -0.97 5.32 -35.72
N ASP A 145 -1.41 4.05 -35.65
CA ASP A 145 -1.34 3.19 -34.47
C ASP A 145 0.11 3.09 -33.89
N GLY A 146 0.28 3.40 -32.60
CA GLY A 146 1.53 3.30 -31.79
C GLY A 146 2.16 4.67 -31.48
N PRO A 147 2.76 5.00 -30.30
CA PRO A 147 3.38 4.22 -29.22
C PRO A 147 2.79 4.47 -27.81
N ASP A 148 1.61 5.12 -27.70
CA ASP A 148 0.97 5.50 -26.43
C ASP A 148 0.76 4.33 -25.45
N SER A 149 0.57 3.10 -25.95
CA SER A 149 0.34 1.93 -25.09
C SER A 149 1.54 1.62 -24.19
N SER A 150 2.78 1.77 -24.65
CA SER A 150 3.95 1.33 -23.88
C SER A 150 4.28 2.27 -22.71
N SER A 151 4.19 3.58 -22.92
CA SER A 151 4.40 4.58 -21.86
C SER A 151 3.31 4.51 -20.78
N LEU A 152 2.05 4.31 -21.19
CA LEU A 152 0.92 4.16 -20.28
C LEU A 152 0.97 2.81 -19.54
N GLU A 153 1.46 1.75 -20.18
CA GLU A 153 1.73 0.46 -19.54
C GLU A 153 2.82 0.59 -18.46
N ILE A 154 3.95 1.23 -18.76
CA ILE A 154 5.02 1.48 -17.77
C ILE A 154 4.48 2.29 -16.59
N LEU A 155 3.66 3.32 -16.84
CA LEU A 155 3.01 4.10 -15.78
C LEU A 155 2.07 3.24 -14.94
N ARG A 156 1.27 2.36 -15.55
CA ARG A 156 0.39 1.43 -14.85
C ARG A 156 1.17 0.48 -13.95
N HIS A 157 2.27 -0.09 -14.46
CA HIS A 157 3.14 -0.98 -13.68
C HIS A 157 3.83 -0.21 -12.55
N ALA A 158 4.27 1.02 -12.78
CA ALA A 158 4.83 1.88 -11.74
C ALA A 158 3.80 2.18 -10.64
N CYS A 159 2.52 2.38 -10.98
CA CYS A 159 1.46 2.54 -9.99
C CYS A 159 1.28 1.30 -9.11
N ALA A 160 1.41 0.09 -9.68
CA ALA A 160 1.36 -1.15 -8.90
C ALA A 160 2.47 -1.21 -7.84
N VAL A 161 3.70 -0.77 -8.16
CA VAL A 161 4.79 -0.68 -7.17
C VAL A 161 4.49 0.35 -6.08
N VAL A 162 3.88 1.49 -6.45
CA VAL A 162 3.52 2.54 -5.49
C VAL A 162 2.45 2.06 -4.51
N ASP A 163 1.52 1.22 -4.95
CA ASP A 163 0.52 0.61 -4.08
C ASP A 163 1.11 -0.49 -3.17
N ALA A 164 2.17 -1.19 -3.61
CA ALA A 164 2.93 -2.12 -2.77
C ALA A 164 3.84 -1.41 -1.75
N LEU A 165 4.14 -0.12 -1.96
CA LEU A 165 4.90 0.71 -1.03
C LEU A 165 3.99 1.31 0.07
N PRO A 166 4.59 1.81 1.18
CA PRO A 166 3.82 2.45 2.24
C PRO A 166 2.93 3.59 1.72
N PRO A 167 1.75 3.83 2.33
CA PRO A 167 0.75 4.78 1.83
C PRO A 167 1.27 6.22 1.73
N ASP A 168 2.32 6.58 2.47
CA ASP A 168 3.00 7.87 2.40
C ASP A 168 3.60 8.15 1.02
N VAL A 169 4.10 7.11 0.33
CA VAL A 169 4.67 7.24 -1.01
C VAL A 169 3.58 7.61 -2.01
N ARG A 170 2.45 6.91 -1.95
CA ARG A 170 1.27 7.22 -2.77
C ARG A 170 0.76 8.65 -2.52
N GLN A 171 0.69 9.08 -1.26
CA GLN A 171 0.29 10.44 -0.93
C GLN A 171 1.26 11.48 -1.50
N ALA A 172 2.56 11.25 -1.36
CA ALA A 172 3.59 12.15 -1.89
C ALA A 172 3.53 12.23 -3.42
N LEU A 173 3.43 11.09 -4.12
CA LEU A 173 3.34 11.05 -5.58
C LEU A 173 2.07 11.77 -6.07
N THR A 174 0.94 11.48 -5.45
CA THR A 174 -0.33 12.14 -5.80
C THR A 174 -0.27 13.65 -5.62
N ARG A 175 0.32 14.12 -4.50
CA ARG A 175 0.51 15.56 -4.24
C ARG A 175 1.41 16.19 -5.30
N GLN A 176 2.53 15.56 -5.65
CA GLN A 176 3.44 16.03 -6.70
C GLN A 176 2.74 16.10 -8.06
N PHE A 177 1.99 15.06 -8.42
CA PHE A 177 1.21 15.05 -9.65
C PHE A 177 0.20 16.20 -9.69
N CYS A 178 -0.62 16.37 -8.64
CA CYS A 178 -1.57 17.47 -8.56
C CYS A 178 -0.88 18.84 -8.63
N ALA A 179 0.23 19.01 -7.90
CA ALA A 179 1.01 20.23 -7.93
C ALA A 179 1.57 20.55 -9.32
N LYS A 180 1.99 19.51 -10.07
CA LYS A 180 2.49 19.64 -11.44
C LYS A 180 1.40 20.05 -12.42
N GLN A 181 0.22 19.42 -12.36
CA GLN A 181 -0.92 19.80 -13.20
C GLN A 181 -1.36 21.25 -12.93
N LEU A 182 -1.26 21.69 -11.68
CA LEU A 182 -1.59 23.06 -11.28
C LEU A 182 -0.46 24.07 -11.52
N ARG A 183 0.75 23.67 -11.97
CA ARG A 183 1.78 24.66 -12.36
C ARG A 183 1.31 25.56 -13.50
N ARG A 184 0.55 25.01 -14.46
CA ARG A 184 -0.06 25.81 -15.54
C ARG A 184 -1.09 26.80 -15.02
N TYR A 185 -1.77 26.49 -13.92
CA TYR A 185 -2.66 27.44 -13.26
C TYR A 185 -1.86 28.61 -12.67
N ASP A 186 -0.78 28.31 -11.95
CA ASP A 186 0.05 29.35 -11.32
C ASP A 186 0.59 30.31 -12.38
N THR A 187 1.08 29.82 -13.52
CA THR A 187 1.59 30.69 -14.59
C THR A 187 0.48 31.48 -15.28
N THR A 188 -0.69 30.88 -15.52
CA THR A 188 -1.82 31.53 -16.21
C THR A 188 -2.41 32.68 -15.38
N PHE A 189 -2.44 32.54 -14.06
CA PHE A 189 -3.09 33.48 -13.15
C PHE A 189 -2.12 34.28 -12.27
N ALA A 190 -0.82 34.23 -12.53
CA ALA A 190 0.19 35.04 -11.83
C ALA A 190 0.23 36.51 -12.30
N GLY A 191 -0.19 36.79 -13.54
CA GLY A 191 -0.19 38.14 -14.10
C GLY A 191 -1.31 39.04 -13.56
N GLU A 192 -1.29 40.32 -13.95
CA GLU A 192 -2.29 41.34 -13.54
C GLU A 192 -3.73 40.89 -13.82
N ASP A 193 -3.96 40.23 -14.96
CA ASP A 193 -5.27 39.69 -15.34
C ASP A 193 -5.80 38.62 -14.38
N GLY A 194 -4.94 38.00 -13.57
CA GLY A 194 -5.33 37.00 -12.57
C GLY A 194 -5.72 37.60 -11.22
N GLN A 195 -5.39 38.86 -10.97
CA GLN A 195 -5.52 39.51 -9.66
C GLN A 195 -6.84 40.27 -9.46
N ASP A 196 -7.79 40.11 -10.38
CA ASP A 196 -9.12 40.71 -10.28
C ASP A 196 -10.20 39.68 -9.91
N LEU A 197 -11.29 40.13 -9.28
CA LEU A 197 -12.44 39.31 -8.89
C LEU A 197 -13.12 38.65 -10.11
N ASP A 198 -13.11 39.28 -11.28
CA ASP A 198 -13.65 38.69 -12.51
C ASP A 198 -12.79 37.49 -13.01
N ALA A 199 -11.55 37.34 -12.50
CA ALA A 199 -10.72 36.16 -12.77
C ALA A 199 -11.26 34.88 -12.11
N VAL A 200 -12.07 34.98 -11.05
CA VAL A 200 -12.65 33.82 -10.33
C VAL A 200 -13.44 32.92 -11.29
N ARG A 201 -14.28 33.50 -12.15
CA ARG A 201 -15.01 32.74 -13.19
C ARG A 201 -14.07 32.03 -14.15
N ARG A 202 -12.98 32.69 -14.56
CA ARG A 202 -11.97 32.11 -15.47
C ARG A 202 -11.21 30.97 -14.81
N ARG A 203 -10.89 31.07 -13.52
CA ARG A 203 -10.24 30.00 -12.72
C ARG A 203 -11.09 28.72 -12.71
N TYR A 204 -12.39 28.82 -12.45
CA TYR A 204 -13.28 27.65 -12.48
C TYR A 204 -13.46 27.06 -13.89
N ALA A 205 -13.58 27.91 -14.91
CA ALA A 205 -13.66 27.44 -16.30
C ALA A 205 -12.36 26.75 -16.74
N TRP A 206 -11.20 27.27 -16.32
CA TRP A 206 -9.91 26.63 -16.53
C TRP A 206 -9.87 25.25 -15.88
N PHE A 207 -10.25 25.16 -14.59
CA PHE A 207 -10.22 23.89 -13.87
C PHE A 207 -11.13 22.82 -14.49
N ARG A 208 -12.35 23.18 -14.94
CA ARG A 208 -13.23 22.22 -15.62
C ARG A 208 -12.60 21.61 -16.88
N ARG A 209 -11.80 22.39 -17.63
CA ARG A 209 -11.07 21.90 -18.82
C ARG A 209 -9.92 21.00 -18.40
N THR A 210 -9.11 21.44 -17.43
CA THR A 210 -7.98 20.68 -16.90
C THR A 210 -8.44 19.34 -16.30
N LEU A 211 -9.53 19.34 -15.52
CA LEU A 211 -10.08 18.12 -14.92
C LEU A 211 -10.51 17.12 -16.00
N ARG A 212 -11.13 17.59 -17.09
CA ARG A 212 -11.54 16.75 -18.21
C ARG A 212 -10.35 16.15 -18.95
N ASP A 213 -9.31 16.93 -19.18
CA ASP A 213 -8.06 16.45 -19.81
C ASP A 213 -7.39 15.37 -18.96
N VAL A 214 -7.27 15.64 -17.65
CA VAL A 214 -6.69 14.67 -16.71
C VAL A 214 -7.52 13.40 -16.62
N GLU A 215 -8.85 13.52 -16.58
CA GLU A 215 -9.73 12.35 -16.54
C GLU A 215 -9.62 11.50 -17.80
N LEU A 216 -9.58 12.11 -18.99
CA LEU A 216 -9.50 11.38 -20.25
C LEU A 216 -8.16 10.65 -20.40
N ARG A 217 -7.06 11.26 -19.94
CA ARG A 217 -5.70 10.74 -20.13
C ARG A 217 -5.25 9.76 -19.05
N PHE A 218 -5.54 10.06 -17.79
CA PHE A 218 -4.92 9.37 -16.67
C PHE A 218 -5.86 8.44 -15.90
N VAL A 219 -7.19 8.60 -15.98
CA VAL A 219 -8.12 7.63 -15.34
C VAL A 219 -8.00 6.21 -15.90
N PRO A 220 -7.71 5.98 -17.20
CA PRO A 220 -7.49 4.63 -17.70
C PRO A 220 -6.24 3.94 -17.14
N VAL A 221 -5.25 4.71 -16.66
CA VAL A 221 -3.93 4.22 -16.25
C VAL A 221 -3.78 4.18 -14.74
N LEU A 222 -4.30 5.19 -14.05
CA LEU A 222 -4.16 5.34 -12.61
C LEU A 222 -5.22 4.52 -11.88
N PRO A 223 -4.88 3.88 -10.75
CA PRO A 223 -5.84 3.13 -9.97
C PRO A 223 -7.00 4.01 -9.46
N ALA A 224 -8.22 3.49 -9.54
CA ALA A 224 -9.43 4.23 -9.16
C ALA A 224 -9.40 4.69 -7.70
N HIS A 225 -8.88 3.86 -6.78
CA HIS A 225 -8.79 4.17 -5.34
C HIS A 225 -7.86 5.34 -5.01
N TRP A 226 -7.00 5.78 -5.94
CA TRP A 226 -6.17 6.97 -5.72
C TRP A 226 -7.00 8.26 -5.73
N ASN A 227 -8.20 8.23 -6.33
CA ASN A 227 -9.14 9.35 -6.38
C ASN A 227 -8.46 10.66 -6.83
N ILE A 228 -7.60 10.56 -7.85
CA ILE A 228 -6.82 11.68 -8.38
C ILE A 228 -7.70 12.89 -8.76
N PRO A 229 -8.85 12.72 -9.45
CA PRO A 229 -9.71 13.86 -9.80
C PRO A 229 -10.21 14.62 -8.56
N HIS A 230 -10.56 13.91 -7.49
CA HIS A 230 -11.00 14.51 -6.23
C HIS A 230 -9.86 15.26 -5.54
N ARG A 231 -8.69 14.62 -5.43
CA ARG A 231 -7.50 15.24 -4.82
C ARG A 231 -7.01 16.47 -5.59
N LEU A 232 -7.10 16.44 -6.92
CA LEU A 232 -6.81 17.59 -7.77
C LEU A 232 -7.80 18.74 -7.52
N CYS A 233 -9.08 18.43 -7.29
CA CYS A 233 -10.10 19.43 -6.93
C CYS A 233 -9.79 20.10 -5.58
N VAL A 234 -9.42 19.32 -4.56
CA VAL A 234 -9.03 19.86 -3.25
C VAL A 234 -7.80 20.77 -3.38
N ALA A 235 -6.74 20.31 -4.06
CA ALA A 235 -5.54 21.10 -4.27
C ALA A 235 -5.80 22.39 -5.07
N PHE A 236 -6.69 22.35 -6.06
CA PHE A 236 -7.13 23.52 -6.80
C PHE A 236 -7.93 24.50 -5.93
N ALA A 237 -8.83 23.98 -5.08
CA ALA A 237 -9.63 24.79 -4.17
C ALA A 237 -8.75 25.53 -3.16
N GLU A 238 -7.73 24.87 -2.59
CA GLU A 238 -6.74 25.48 -1.70
C GLU A 238 -5.98 26.63 -2.39
N ARG A 239 -5.44 26.40 -3.59
CA ARG A 239 -4.74 27.45 -4.36
C ARG A 239 -5.66 28.60 -4.73
N THR A 240 -6.90 28.31 -5.10
CA THR A 240 -7.88 29.33 -5.48
C THR A 240 -8.33 30.13 -4.27
N ARG A 241 -8.50 29.50 -3.10
CA ARG A 241 -8.74 30.19 -1.83
C ARG A 241 -7.62 31.17 -1.52
N ASP A 242 -6.36 30.73 -1.59
CA ASP A 242 -5.21 31.57 -1.28
C ASP A 242 -5.09 32.75 -2.28
N ALA A 243 -5.38 32.50 -3.56
CA ALA A 243 -5.44 33.56 -4.57
C ALA A 243 -6.58 34.56 -4.32
N ILE A 244 -7.78 34.09 -3.97
CA ILE A 244 -8.91 34.97 -3.64
C ILE A 244 -8.61 35.78 -2.38
N MET A 245 -8.03 35.18 -1.35
CA MET A 245 -7.58 35.90 -0.14
C MET A 245 -6.56 36.98 -0.50
N ALA A 246 -5.61 36.70 -1.39
CA ALA A 246 -4.65 37.68 -1.84
C ALA A 246 -5.31 38.86 -2.59
N ILE A 247 -6.33 38.60 -3.42
CA ILE A 247 -7.11 39.65 -4.10
C ILE A 247 -7.87 40.50 -3.07
N LEU A 248 -8.54 39.85 -2.11
CA LEU A 248 -9.33 40.55 -1.09
C LEU A 248 -8.45 41.40 -0.17
N ASN A 249 -7.21 40.98 0.11
CA ASN A 249 -6.26 41.74 0.92
C ASN A 249 -5.68 42.98 0.20
N GLN A 250 -5.92 43.15 -1.11
CA GLN A 250 -5.54 44.39 -1.82
C GLN A 250 -6.46 45.56 -1.48
N TYR A 251 -7.65 45.31 -0.93
CA TYR A 251 -8.57 46.35 -0.50
C TYR A 251 -8.23 46.77 0.95
N ASP A 252 -7.93 48.05 1.15
CA ASP A 252 -7.56 48.61 2.48
C ASP A 252 -8.66 48.46 3.55
N SER A 253 -9.92 48.35 3.11
CA SER A 253 -11.09 48.10 3.96
C SER A 253 -12.03 47.10 3.26
N PRO A 254 -12.74 46.22 3.99
CA PRO A 254 -13.75 45.33 3.41
C PRO A 254 -14.86 46.09 2.67
N ASP A 255 -15.12 47.35 3.03
CA ASP A 255 -16.11 48.22 2.36
C ASP A 255 -15.58 48.88 1.08
N ALA A 256 -14.27 48.81 0.83
CA ALA A 256 -13.64 49.35 -0.38
C ALA A 256 -13.70 48.38 -1.57
N ALA A 257 -14.06 47.11 -1.32
CA ALA A 257 -14.25 46.12 -2.38
C ALA A 257 -15.54 46.40 -3.16
N PRO A 258 -15.53 46.37 -4.49
CA PRO A 258 -16.71 46.61 -5.30
C PRO A 258 -17.74 45.49 -5.07
N ALA A 259 -18.93 45.86 -4.57
CA ALA A 259 -19.95 44.90 -4.14
C ALA A 259 -20.43 43.97 -5.27
N GLU A 260 -20.57 44.48 -6.50
CA GLU A 260 -21.08 43.69 -7.62
C GLU A 260 -20.11 42.59 -8.08
N PRO A 261 -18.81 42.86 -8.36
CA PRO A 261 -17.81 41.82 -8.60
C PRO A 261 -17.70 40.80 -7.46
N LEU A 262 -17.82 41.24 -6.20
CA LEU A 262 -17.73 40.35 -5.03
C LEU A 262 -18.91 39.37 -4.97
N VAL A 263 -20.14 39.86 -5.19
CA VAL A 263 -21.34 39.02 -5.26
C VAL A 263 -21.28 38.06 -6.46
N ARG A 264 -20.79 38.51 -7.62
CA ARG A 264 -20.59 37.64 -8.80
C ARG A 264 -19.57 36.54 -8.52
N ALA A 265 -18.42 36.88 -7.93
CA ALA A 265 -17.39 35.92 -7.55
C ALA A 265 -17.94 34.87 -6.58
N LEU A 266 -18.62 35.31 -5.51
CA LEU A 266 -19.26 34.42 -4.53
C LEU A 266 -20.28 33.48 -5.18
N THR A 267 -21.15 34.00 -6.05
CA THR A 267 -22.15 33.20 -6.75
C THR A 267 -21.50 32.12 -7.62
N HIS A 268 -20.41 32.46 -8.31
CA HIS A 268 -19.65 31.49 -9.11
C HIS A 268 -18.94 30.45 -8.23
N THR A 269 -18.39 30.83 -7.09
CA THR A 269 -17.78 29.92 -6.11
C THR A 269 -18.79 28.93 -5.56
N LEU A 270 -19.94 29.40 -5.07
CA LEU A 270 -21.00 28.53 -4.54
C LEU A 270 -21.53 27.56 -5.60
N SER A 271 -21.73 28.03 -6.83
CA SER A 271 -22.16 27.16 -7.93
C SER A 271 -21.12 26.09 -8.27
N PHE A 272 -19.83 26.42 -8.22
CA PHE A 272 -18.74 25.48 -8.47
C PHE A 272 -18.61 24.44 -7.34
N GLU A 273 -18.69 24.87 -6.08
CA GLU A 273 -18.64 23.99 -4.92
C GLU A 273 -19.79 22.99 -4.93
N ALA A 274 -21.02 23.44 -5.22
CA ALA A 274 -22.18 22.55 -5.33
C ALA A 274 -22.02 21.52 -6.48
N GLU A 275 -21.48 21.93 -7.63
CA GLU A 275 -21.21 21.05 -8.76
C GLU A 275 -20.16 19.97 -8.40
N MET A 276 -19.06 20.37 -7.76
CA MET A 276 -17.98 19.45 -7.39
C MET A 276 -18.37 18.54 -6.22
N ALA A 277 -19.09 19.05 -5.22
CA ALA A 277 -19.62 18.24 -4.12
C ALA A 277 -20.54 17.14 -4.66
N ALA A 278 -21.54 17.49 -5.47
CA ALA A 278 -22.45 16.51 -6.06
C ALA A 278 -21.74 15.46 -6.94
N ARG A 279 -20.63 15.84 -7.59
CA ARG A 279 -19.85 14.97 -8.46
C ARG A 279 -18.98 13.96 -7.68
N PHE A 280 -18.41 14.37 -6.55
CA PHE A 280 -17.49 13.53 -5.77
C PHE A 280 -18.19 12.77 -4.64
N GLU A 281 -19.25 13.31 -4.03
CA GLU A 281 -20.07 12.59 -3.05
C GLU A 281 -20.74 11.35 -3.67
N ARG A 282 -21.23 11.45 -4.92
CA ARG A 282 -21.78 10.28 -5.63
C ARG A 282 -20.75 9.18 -5.88
N ARG A 283 -19.49 9.55 -6.11
CA ARG A 283 -18.41 8.59 -6.37
C ARG A 283 -17.93 7.89 -5.09
N GLU A 284 -17.99 8.54 -3.93
CA GLU A 284 -17.68 7.89 -2.63
C GLU A 284 -18.73 6.86 -2.22
N THR A 285 -19.99 6.98 -2.69
CA THR A 285 -21.04 6.00 -2.41
C THR A 285 -21.08 4.81 -3.37
N GLU A 286 -20.40 4.90 -4.52
CA GLU A 286 -20.38 3.87 -5.57
C GLU A 286 -19.07 3.07 -5.63
N ALA A 287 -18.03 3.49 -4.90
CA ALA A 287 -16.73 2.82 -4.78
C ALA A 287 -16.62 2.02 -3.48
#